data_AF-A0A2Z5AEC6-F1
#
_entry.id   AF-A0A2Z5AEC6-F1
#
_cell.length_a   1.000
_cell.length_b   1.000
_cell.length_c   1.000
_cell.angle_alpha   90.00
_cell.angle_beta   90.00
_cell.angle_gamma   90.00
#
_symmetry.space_group_name_H-M   'P 1'
#
loop_
_entity.id
_entity.type
_entity.pdbx_description
1 polymer ?
#
loop_
_entity_poly.entity_id
_entity_poly.type
_entity_poly.pdbx_seq_one_letter_code
_entity_poly.pdbx_strand_id
1 'polypeptide(L)' 'MGKVESPCISQCKIKDDVCQGCGRKRSEIKGWKELKDRERKEVIDKSKKRLKKLKKG' A
#
# COMPACT_ATOMS: atom_id res chain seq x y z
N MET A 1 6.09 -20.98 -2.45
CA MET A 1 6.33 -19.69 -1.75
C MET A 1 5.22 -18.70 -2.06
N GLY A 2 4.25 -18.54 -1.16
CA GLY A 2 3.22 -17.51 -1.30
C GLY A 2 3.82 -16.12 -1.02
N LYS A 3 4.47 -15.51 -2.01
CA LYS A 3 4.98 -14.14 -1.90
C LYS A 3 3.78 -13.23 -1.76
N VAL A 4 3.66 -12.51 -0.63
CA VAL A 4 2.65 -11.47 -0.49
C VAL A 4 2.86 -10.44 -1.60
N GLU A 5 1.96 -10.44 -2.58
CA GLU A 5 2.08 -9.60 -3.76
C GLU A 5 1.98 -8.13 -3.38
N SER A 6 2.87 -7.32 -3.96
CA SER A 6 2.85 -5.89 -3.70
C SER A 6 1.58 -5.28 -4.31
N PRO A 7 0.80 -4.46 -3.60
CA PRO A 7 -0.37 -3.80 -4.17
C PRO A 7 0.01 -2.67 -5.15
N CYS A 8 1.28 -2.62 -5.58
CA CYS A 8 1.85 -1.58 -6.42
C CYS A 8 1.40 -1.74 -7.87
N ILE A 9 0.76 -0.72 -8.42
CA ILE A 9 0.39 -0.68 -9.84
C ILE A 9 1.46 0.01 -10.71
N SER A 10 2.70 0.09 -10.21
CA SER A 10 3.81 0.85 -10.82
C SER A 10 3.53 2.34 -11.11
N GLN A 11 2.42 2.88 -10.61
CA GLN A 11 2.03 4.27 -10.73
C GLN A 11 2.03 4.92 -9.35
N CYS A 12 3.16 5.54 -8.99
CA CYS A 12 3.33 6.15 -7.68
C CYS A 12 2.88 7.62 -7.71
N LYS A 13 1.80 7.94 -6.99
CA LYS A 13 1.29 9.31 -6.86
C LYS A 13 1.01 9.59 -5.39
N ILE A 14 1.99 10.09 -4.65
CA ILE A 14 1.85 10.37 -3.21
C ILE A 14 1.10 11.69 -3.03
N LYS A 15 0.01 11.67 -2.26
CA LYS A 15 -0.73 12.85 -1.80
C LYS A 15 -1.09 12.63 -0.33
N ASP A 16 -0.80 13.60 0.54
CA ASP A 16 -0.99 13.47 2.00
C ASP A 16 -0.32 12.20 2.57
N ASP A 17 0.94 11.95 2.19
CA ASP A 17 1.71 10.75 2.54
C ASP A 17 1.12 9.41 2.11
N VAL A 18 0.04 9.41 1.32
CA VAL A 18 -0.63 8.21 0.79
C VAL A 18 -0.55 8.16 -0.74
N CYS A 19 -0.10 7.03 -1.27
CA CYS A 19 -0.10 6.76 -2.69
C CYS A 19 -1.54 6.61 -3.20
N GLN A 20 -1.97 7.50 -4.08
CA GLN A 20 -3.28 7.51 -4.71
C GLN A 20 -3.46 6.36 -5.71
N GLY A 21 -2.36 5.75 -6.18
CA GLY A 21 -2.40 4.59 -7.08
C GLY A 21 -2.65 3.27 -6.34
N CYS A 22 -1.85 2.99 -5.30
CA CYS A 22 -1.92 1.71 -4.57
C CYS A 22 -2.50 1.81 -3.14
N GLY A 23 -2.72 3.01 -2.60
CA GLY A 23 -3.20 3.26 -1.24
C GLY A 23 -2.16 3.13 -0.13
N ARG A 24 -0.91 2.77 -0.45
CA ARG A 24 0.18 2.65 0.54
C ARG A 24 0.70 4.00 1.01
N LYS A 25 1.09 4.09 2.27
CA LYS A 25 1.82 5.26 2.79
C LYS A 25 3.27 5.26 2.33
N ARG A 26 3.89 6.44 2.28
CA ARG A 26 5.31 6.61 1.96
C ARG A 26 6.21 5.75 2.87
N SER A 27 5.91 5.71 4.18
CA SER A 27 6.65 4.89 5.15
C SER A 27 6.50 3.38 4.90
N GLU A 28 5.30 2.93 4.52
CA GLU A 28 5.03 1.52 4.19
C GLU A 28 5.74 1.09 2.89
N ILE A 29 5.92 2.01 1.93
CA ILE A 29 6.67 1.76 0.69
C ILE A 29 8.16 1.61 1.00
N LYS A 30 8.73 2.51 1.82
CA LYS A 30 10.14 2.44 2.24
C LYS A 30 10.44 1.17 3.03
N GLY A 31 9.58 0.82 4.00
CA GLY A 31 9.76 -0.36 4.86
C GLY A 31 9.35 -1.68 4.22
N TRP A 32 8.78 -1.72 3.01
CA TRP A 32 8.17 -2.92 2.43
C TRP A 32 9.07 -4.17 2.43
N LYS A 33 10.37 -3.97 2.17
CA LYS A 33 11.36 -5.05 2.17
C LYS A 33 11.58 -5.62 3.57
N GLU A 34 11.47 -4.80 4.61
CA GLU A 34 11.67 -5.16 6.02
C GLU A 34 10.40 -5.74 6.67
N LEU A 35 9.23 -5.46 6.11
CA LEU A 35 7.96 -6.01 6.60
C LEU A 35 7.90 -7.53 6.43
N LYS A 36 7.44 -8.20 7.50
CA LYS A 36 7.09 -9.64 7.49
C LYS A 36 5.79 -9.87 6.73
N ASP A 37 5.51 -11.10 6.29
CA ASP A 37 4.30 -11.43 5.52
C ASP A 37 2.99 -11.02 6.20
N ARG A 38 2.93 -11.11 7.54
CA ARG A 38 1.78 -10.63 8.33
C ARG A 38 1.60 -9.11 8.19
N GLU A 39 2.67 -8.34 8.34
CA GLU A 39 2.62 -6.89 8.23
C GLU A 39 2.35 -6.44 6.79
N ARG A 40 2.91 -7.14 5.79
CA ARG A 40 2.60 -6.89 4.38
C ARG A 40 1.11 -7.06 4.09
N LYS A 41 0.48 -8.11 4.63
CA LYS A 41 -0.98 -8.31 4.53
C LYS A 41 -1.75 -7.16 5.17
N GLU A 42 -1.36 -6.72 6.36
CA GLU A 42 -1.99 -5.57 7.02
C GLU A 42 -1.84 -4.28 6.22
N VAL A 43 -0.65 -4.01 5.67
CA VAL A 43 -0.41 -2.86 4.81
C VAL A 43 -1.28 -2.91 3.58
N ILE A 44 -1.43 -4.08 2.94
CA ILE A 44 -2.32 -4.25 1.79
C ILE A 44 -3.78 -3.96 2.16
N ASP A 45 -4.27 -4.51 3.27
CA ASP A 45 -5.65 -4.27 3.73
C ASP A 45 -5.90 -2.78 4.04
N LYS A 46 -5.01 -2.15 4.80
CA LYS A 46 -5.04 -0.72 5.10
C LYS A 46 -4.98 0.12 3.82
N SER A 47 -4.13 -0.27 2.87
CA SER A 47 -4.00 0.42 1.58
C SER A 47 -5.26 0.32 0.75
N LYS A 48 -5.88 -0.86 0.66
CA LYS A 48 -7.18 -1.07 0.00
C LYS A 48 -8.27 -0.20 0.62
N LYS A 49 -8.33 -0.14 1.95
CA LYS A 49 -9.29 0.73 2.68
C LYS A 49 -9.08 2.20 2.36
N ARG A 50 -7.83 2.69 2.35
CA ARG A 50 -7.50 4.08 1.98
C ARG A 50 -7.86 4.35 0.52
N LEU A 51 -7.48 3.47 -0.40
CA LEU A 51 -7.79 3.59 -1.82
C LEU A 51 -9.30 3.63 -2.07
N LYS A 52 -10.08 2.79 -1.38
CA LYS A 52 -11.56 2.84 -1.44
C LYS A 52 -12.10 4.19 -0.98
N LYS A 53 -11.55 4.78 0.08
CA LYS A 53 -11.96 6.13 0.54
C LYS A 53 -11.60 7.21 -0.49
N LEU A 54 -10.43 7.10 -1.13
CA LEU A 54 -9.95 8.06 -2.14
C LEU A 54 -10.75 8.00 -3.45
N LYS A 55 -11.17 6.81 -3.89
CA LYS A 55 -11.97 6.62 -5.12
C LYS A 55 -13.46 6.95 -4.96
N LYS A 56 -13.93 7.20 -3.73
CA LYS A 56 -15.35 7.46 -3.45
C LYS A 56 -15.68 8.96 -3.39
N GLY A 57 -14.78 9.81 -3.90
CA GLY A 57 -14.94 11.26 -4.00
C GLY A 57 -14.76 11.72 -5.43
#